data_AF-A0A4Y2D081-F1
#
_entry.id   AF-A0A4Y2D081-F1
#
_cell.length_a   1.000
_cell.length_b   1.000
_cell.length_c   1.000
_cell.angle_alpha   90.00
_cell.angle_beta   90.00
_cell.angle_gamma   90.00
#
_symmetry.space_group_name_H-M   'P 1'
#
loop_
_entity.id
_entity.type
_entity.pdbx_description
1 polymer ?
#
loop_
_entity_poly.entity_id
_entity_poly.type
_entity_poly.pdbx_seq_one_letter_code
_entity_poly.pdbx_strand_id
1 'polypeptide(L)'
;MAFSANLSNPSVTLFMPATAVCSGYKSSLDKYRLDLENLSFAEQRERCHYWAERMLTRTDLNLEDGFWNRIQSVADVRNYHWDRHIDVHDLVKCYLPRVNVFVDSKRESYALLCLLFELRTEYRKFPERRDYIRDVAKKCTERFLCQLQERKDFERYARNTLRGMIGISSVMVGSWMFSVSPLTMCLILWVGKKILY
;
A
#
# COMPACT_ATOMS: atom_id res chain seq x y z
N MET A 1 -3.82 -51.03 14.70
CA MET A 1 -4.71 -50.23 15.57
C MET A 1 -3.97 -48.96 15.93
N ALA A 2 -4.59 -47.83 15.62
CA ALA A 2 -3.97 -46.51 15.57
C ALA A 2 -3.72 -45.92 16.96
N PHE A 3 -2.55 -45.31 17.15
CA PHE A 3 -2.31 -44.34 18.22
C PHE A 3 -2.11 -42.96 17.60
N SER A 4 -2.84 -42.00 18.17
CA SER A 4 -2.42 -40.62 18.41
C SER A 4 -2.06 -39.74 17.20
N ALA A 5 -2.88 -38.72 16.96
CA ALA A 5 -2.50 -37.37 17.38
C ALA A 5 -3.71 -36.44 17.34
N ASN A 6 -3.88 -35.70 18.42
CA ASN A 6 -4.80 -34.59 18.57
C ASN A 6 -4.81 -33.69 17.33
N LEU A 7 -5.97 -33.61 16.68
CA LEU A 7 -6.33 -32.58 15.73
C LEU A 7 -6.47 -31.24 16.49
N SER A 8 -5.35 -30.66 16.93
CA SER A 8 -5.30 -29.24 17.21
C SER A 8 -5.36 -28.53 15.85
N ASN A 9 -6.59 -28.24 15.43
CA ASN A 9 -6.92 -27.37 14.32
C ASN A 9 -6.01 -26.11 14.39
N PRO A 10 -5.06 -25.89 13.45
CA PRO A 10 -4.33 -24.64 13.35
C PRO A 10 -5.21 -23.63 12.60
N SER A 11 -6.49 -23.54 12.96
CA SER A 11 -7.37 -22.50 12.47
C SER A 11 -7.12 -21.26 13.32
N VAL A 12 -6.63 -20.20 12.67
CA VAL A 12 -6.46 -18.84 13.20
C VAL A 12 -5.16 -18.59 13.99
N THR A 13 -4.02 -19.06 13.52
CA THR A 13 -2.80 -18.24 13.68
C THR A 13 -3.00 -17.03 12.77
N LEU A 14 -3.19 -15.85 13.36
CA LEU A 14 -3.27 -14.56 12.67
C LEU A 14 -2.32 -14.54 11.46
N PHE A 15 -2.84 -14.58 10.25
CA PHE A 15 -2.02 -14.36 9.05
C PHE A 15 -1.55 -12.92 9.09
N MET A 16 -0.33 -12.71 9.61
CA MET A 16 0.32 -11.42 9.55
C MET A 16 0.69 -11.17 8.09
N PRO A 17 0.15 -10.13 7.44
CA PRO A 17 0.59 -9.78 6.09
C PRO A 17 2.09 -9.43 6.14
N ALA A 18 2.81 -9.65 5.04
CA ALA A 18 4.25 -9.31 4.98
C ALA A 18 4.51 -7.84 5.34
N THR A 19 3.56 -6.94 5.07
CA THR A 19 3.61 -5.54 5.49
C THR A 19 3.59 -5.36 7.03
N ALA A 20 2.91 -6.23 7.77
CA ALA A 20 2.94 -6.26 9.24
C ALA A 20 4.29 -6.80 9.75
N VAL A 21 4.85 -7.81 9.09
CA VAL A 21 6.19 -8.33 9.42
C VAL A 21 7.24 -7.23 9.24
N CYS A 22 7.28 -6.56 8.08
CA CYS A 22 8.21 -5.46 7.83
C CYS A 22 8.05 -4.28 8.79
N SER A 23 6.84 -4.02 9.29
CA SER A 23 6.58 -2.90 10.20
C SER A 23 7.36 -3.00 11.52
N GLY A 24 7.59 -4.23 12.02
CA GLY A 24 8.39 -4.48 13.22
C GLY A 24 9.89 -4.35 13.02
N TYR A 25 10.36 -4.28 11.76
CA TYR A 25 11.78 -4.24 11.39
C TYR A 25 12.18 -2.94 10.66
N LYS A 26 11.34 -1.89 10.70
CA LYS A 26 11.56 -0.64 9.94
C LYS A 26 12.98 -0.08 10.08
N SER A 27 13.51 0.03 11.30
CA SER A 27 14.87 0.56 11.54
C SER A 27 15.96 -0.23 10.82
N SER A 28 15.89 -1.56 10.84
CA SER A 28 16.84 -2.45 10.14
C SER A 28 16.65 -2.45 8.62
N LEU A 29 15.43 -2.17 8.17
CA LEU A 29 15.05 -2.18 6.75
C LEU A 29 15.30 -0.85 6.03
N ASP A 30 15.49 0.26 6.75
CA ASP A 30 15.60 1.59 6.16
C ASP A 30 16.75 1.68 5.14
N LYS A 31 17.87 1.00 5.40
CA LYS A 31 19.04 0.92 4.49
C LYS A 31 18.82 0.10 3.21
N TYR A 32 17.70 -0.61 3.11
CA TYR A 32 17.38 -1.49 1.98
C TYR A 32 16.22 -0.97 1.11
N ARG A 33 15.49 0.04 1.60
CA ARG A 33 14.34 0.60 0.88
C ARG A 33 14.79 1.39 -0.35
N LEU A 34 13.91 1.46 -1.34
CA LEU A 34 14.00 2.47 -2.38
C LEU A 34 13.28 3.71 -1.87
N ASP A 35 13.95 4.86 -1.82
CA ASP A 35 13.39 6.12 -1.32
C ASP A 35 12.39 6.71 -2.33
N LEU A 36 11.25 6.04 -2.53
CA LEU A 36 10.22 6.44 -3.48
C LEU A 36 9.75 7.87 -3.23
N GLU A 37 9.72 8.32 -1.98
CA GLU A 37 9.30 9.66 -1.60
C GLU A 37 10.21 10.78 -2.13
N ASN A 38 11.47 10.45 -2.46
CA ASN A 38 12.46 11.39 -2.97
C ASN A 38 12.62 11.33 -4.49
N LEU A 39 11.88 10.45 -5.16
CA LEU A 39 11.99 10.21 -6.60
C LEU A 39 10.70 10.60 -7.32
N SER A 40 10.82 11.24 -8.47
CA SER A 40 9.71 11.41 -9.40
C SER A 40 9.25 10.06 -9.96
N PHE A 41 8.00 9.99 -10.43
CA PHE A 41 7.48 8.77 -11.02
C PHE A 41 8.31 8.28 -12.23
N ALA A 42 8.86 9.21 -13.02
CA ALA A 42 9.73 8.88 -14.14
C ALA A 42 11.02 8.19 -13.67
N GLU A 43 11.69 8.73 -12.64
CA GLU A 43 12.88 8.12 -12.05
C GLU A 43 12.57 6.77 -11.39
N GLN A 44 11.41 6.65 -10.74
CA GLN A 44 10.97 5.38 -10.17
C GLN A 44 10.82 4.31 -11.26
N ARG A 45 10.20 4.63 -12.41
CA ARG A 45 10.06 3.71 -13.54
C ARG A 45 11.40 3.32 -14.15
N GLU A 46 12.30 4.28 -14.34
CA GLU A 46 13.63 4.01 -14.88
C GLU A 46 14.43 3.03 -13.99
N ARG A 47 14.31 3.18 -12.67
CA ARG A 47 15.06 2.39 -11.69
C ARG A 47 14.39 1.09 -11.25
N CYS A 48 13.10 0.89 -11.59
CA CYS A 48 12.30 -0.18 -10.99
C CYS A 48 12.84 -1.59 -11.26
N HIS A 49 13.24 -1.89 -12.49
CA HIS A 49 13.75 -3.22 -12.85
C HIS A 49 15.10 -3.50 -12.22
N TYR A 50 16.00 -2.50 -12.19
CA TYR A 50 17.29 -2.61 -11.52
C TYR A 50 17.09 -2.92 -10.03
N TRP A 51 16.18 -2.20 -9.37
CA TRP A 51 15.97 -2.40 -7.94
C TRP A 51 15.31 -3.74 -7.62
N ALA A 52 14.35 -4.22 -8.44
CA ALA A 52 13.79 -5.56 -8.32
C ALA A 52 14.89 -6.63 -8.45
N GLU A 53 15.73 -6.53 -9.48
CA GLU A 53 16.82 -7.47 -9.74
C GLU A 53 17.88 -7.47 -8.63
N ARG A 54 18.26 -6.27 -8.18
CA ARG A 54 19.16 -6.09 -7.04
C ARG A 54 18.58 -6.77 -5.81
N MET A 55 17.30 -6.55 -5.47
CA MET A 55 16.70 -7.14 -4.28
C MET A 55 16.60 -8.66 -4.32
N LEU A 56 16.37 -9.27 -5.49
CA LEU A 56 16.37 -10.73 -5.65
C LEU A 56 17.77 -11.35 -5.48
N THR A 57 18.80 -10.67 -5.98
CA THR A 57 20.17 -11.22 -6.06
C THR A 57 21.09 -10.77 -4.91
N ARG A 58 20.67 -9.77 -4.14
CA ARG A 58 21.44 -9.17 -3.04
C ARG A 58 22.04 -10.21 -2.10
N THR A 59 23.27 -10.08 -1.63
CA THR A 59 23.88 -11.04 -0.69
C THR A 59 24.15 -10.44 0.70
N ASP A 60 24.18 -9.12 0.82
CA ASP A 60 24.46 -8.34 2.04
C ASP A 60 23.20 -8.05 2.90
N LEU A 61 22.16 -8.87 2.78
CA LEU A 61 20.96 -8.75 3.62
C LEU A 61 21.20 -9.41 4.97
N ASN A 62 21.69 -8.63 5.93
CA ASN A 62 21.90 -9.06 7.31
C ASN A 62 20.64 -8.80 8.14
N LEU A 63 19.64 -9.67 7.97
CA LEU A 63 18.39 -9.71 8.74
C LEU A 63 18.31 -11.05 9.46
N GLU A 64 17.77 -11.04 10.68
CA GLU A 64 17.65 -12.22 11.53
C GLU A 64 16.82 -13.33 10.87
N ASP A 65 17.13 -14.59 11.20
CA ASP A 65 16.40 -15.76 10.67
C ASP A 65 14.89 -15.69 11.00
N GLY A 66 14.54 -15.13 12.16
CA GLY A 66 13.15 -14.91 12.55
C GLY A 66 12.37 -14.01 11.56
N PHE A 67 13.03 -13.03 10.94
CA PHE A 67 12.43 -12.22 9.88
C PHE A 67 12.15 -13.06 8.64
N TRP A 68 13.16 -13.80 8.17
CA TRP A 68 13.04 -14.63 6.96
C TRP A 68 12.02 -15.74 7.11
N ASN A 69 11.95 -16.39 8.27
CA ASN A 69 10.94 -17.40 8.57
C ASN A 69 9.53 -16.84 8.49
N ARG A 70 9.32 -15.61 8.98
CA ARG A 70 8.01 -14.93 8.87
C ARG A 70 7.68 -14.58 7.42
N ILE A 71 8.61 -14.03 6.65
CA ILE A 71 8.38 -13.75 5.23
C ILE A 71 8.09 -15.04 4.45
N GLN A 72 8.87 -16.10 4.67
CA GLN A 72 8.66 -17.40 4.05
C GLN A 72 7.27 -17.96 4.37
N SER A 73 6.82 -17.84 5.62
CA SER A 73 5.47 -18.29 6.00
C SER A 73 4.37 -17.55 5.23
N VAL A 74 4.55 -16.26 4.93
CA VAL A 74 3.59 -15.52 4.08
C VAL A 74 3.62 -16.05 2.64
N ALA A 75 4.81 -16.29 2.09
CA ALA A 75 4.97 -16.85 0.74
C ALA A 75 4.33 -18.25 0.62
N ASP A 76 4.54 -19.11 1.63
CA ASP A 76 4.01 -20.48 1.66
C ASP A 76 2.47 -20.47 1.73
N VAL A 77 1.89 -19.57 2.51
CA VAL A 77 0.43 -19.40 2.62
C VAL A 77 -0.18 -18.92 1.32
N ARG A 78 0.54 -18.04 0.60
CA ARG A 78 0.12 -17.57 -0.72
C ARG A 78 0.16 -18.69 -1.76
N ASN A 79 0.95 -19.73 -1.52
CA ASN A 79 1.00 -20.96 -2.31
C ASN A 79 1.20 -20.69 -3.81
N TYR A 80 2.34 -20.11 -4.15
CA TYR A 80 2.68 -19.77 -5.52
C TYR A 80 2.74 -21.01 -6.43
N HIS A 81 1.85 -21.05 -7.42
CA HIS A 81 1.89 -22.03 -8.48
C HIS A 81 2.77 -21.54 -9.64
N TRP A 82 4.09 -21.59 -9.48
CA TRP A 82 5.04 -21.08 -10.48
C TRP A 82 5.00 -21.84 -11.83
N ASP A 83 4.33 -22.99 -11.91
CA ASP A 83 4.05 -23.71 -13.18
C ASP A 83 2.91 -23.07 -13.99
N ARG A 84 2.19 -22.15 -13.36
CA ARG A 84 1.05 -21.43 -13.94
C ARG A 84 1.39 -19.95 -14.03
N HIS A 85 0.60 -19.25 -14.83
CA HIS A 85 0.67 -17.80 -14.89
C HIS A 85 0.33 -17.20 -13.51
N ILE A 86 1.23 -16.36 -12.99
CA ILE A 86 0.98 -15.55 -11.79
C ILE A 86 0.27 -14.26 -12.18
N ASP A 87 -0.89 -14.01 -11.59
CA ASP A 87 -1.58 -12.73 -11.71
C ASP A 87 -0.83 -11.66 -10.90
N VAL A 88 -0.04 -10.86 -11.61
CA VAL A 88 0.74 -9.75 -11.06
C VAL A 88 -0.16 -8.67 -10.45
N HIS A 89 -1.33 -8.42 -11.03
CA HIS A 89 -2.22 -7.36 -10.56
C HIS A 89 -2.74 -7.68 -9.16
N ASP A 90 -3.26 -8.89 -8.98
CA ASP A 90 -3.82 -9.32 -7.70
C ASP A 90 -2.74 -9.46 -6.63
N LEU A 91 -1.54 -9.94 -7.02
CA LEU A 91 -0.40 -9.99 -6.12
C LEU A 91 -0.03 -8.59 -5.58
N VAL A 92 0.15 -7.62 -6.48
CA VAL A 92 0.51 -6.24 -6.11
C VAL A 92 -0.57 -5.60 -5.22
N LYS A 93 -1.85 -5.87 -5.50
CA LYS A 93 -2.97 -5.32 -4.74
C LYS A 93 -2.93 -5.70 -3.25
N CYS A 94 -2.40 -6.86 -2.89
CA CYS A 94 -2.22 -7.27 -1.50
C CYS A 94 -1.23 -6.39 -0.72
N TYR A 95 -0.32 -5.72 -1.43
CA TYR A 95 0.76 -4.94 -0.83
C TYR A 95 0.51 -3.44 -0.83
N LEU A 96 -0.35 -2.95 -1.71
CA LEU A 96 -0.59 -1.52 -1.83
C LEU A 96 -1.16 -0.94 -0.52
N PRO A 97 -0.53 0.12 0.04
CA PRO A 97 -0.98 0.73 1.28
C PRO A 97 -2.42 1.29 1.13
N ARG A 98 -3.21 1.20 2.21
CA ARG A 98 -4.55 1.78 2.27
C ARG A 98 -4.46 3.30 2.42
N VAL A 99 -5.35 4.00 1.72
CA VAL A 99 -5.38 5.48 1.57
C VAL A 99 -5.77 6.22 2.86
N ASN A 100 -6.35 5.54 3.86
CA ASN A 100 -7.04 6.20 4.98
C ASN A 100 -6.18 6.55 6.21
N VAL A 101 -4.85 6.58 6.11
CA VAL A 101 -4.01 6.95 7.27
C VAL A 101 -2.97 7.96 6.83
N PHE A 102 -2.97 9.12 7.48
CA PHE A 102 -1.98 10.19 7.35
C PHE A 102 -0.59 9.62 7.03
N VAL A 103 -0.06 10.06 5.89
CA VAL A 103 0.96 9.39 5.09
C VAL A 103 2.32 9.42 5.80
N ASP A 104 2.74 8.30 6.37
CA ASP A 104 4.17 7.97 6.50
C ASP A 104 4.67 7.73 5.07
N SER A 105 5.36 8.72 4.49
CA SER A 105 5.86 8.70 3.10
C SER A 105 6.73 7.47 2.82
N LYS A 106 7.35 6.90 3.86
CA LYS A 106 8.16 5.70 3.76
C LYS A 106 7.34 4.42 3.62
N ARG A 107 6.05 4.43 3.95
CA ARG A 107 5.19 3.23 3.96
C ARG A 107 5.08 2.58 2.59
N GLU A 108 5.06 3.38 1.53
CA GLU A 108 5.03 2.92 0.14
C GLU A 108 6.31 2.16 -0.20
N SER A 109 7.45 2.74 0.16
CA SER A 109 8.78 2.16 0.01
C SER A 109 8.90 0.83 0.76
N TYR A 110 8.40 0.76 1.99
CA TYR A 110 8.37 -0.47 2.78
C TYR A 110 7.44 -1.53 2.20
N ALA A 111 6.24 -1.15 1.76
CA ALA A 111 5.28 -2.08 1.17
C ALA A 111 5.85 -2.79 -0.06
N LEU A 112 6.51 -2.03 -0.92
CA LEU A 112 7.18 -2.57 -2.10
C LEU A 112 8.38 -3.44 -1.73
N LEU A 113 9.15 -3.05 -0.71
CA LEU A 113 10.25 -3.86 -0.20
C LEU A 113 9.76 -5.22 0.33
N CYS A 114 8.61 -5.26 1.03
CA CYS A 114 8.02 -6.52 1.50
C CYS A 114 7.63 -7.45 0.36
N LEU A 115 7.04 -6.92 -0.72
CA LEU A 115 6.71 -7.67 -1.92
C LEU A 115 7.97 -8.32 -2.52
N LEU A 116 9.06 -7.56 -2.61
CA LEU A 116 10.33 -8.07 -3.12
C LEU A 116 10.98 -9.11 -2.18
N PHE A 117 10.80 -9.00 -0.87
CA PHE A 117 11.27 -10.03 0.05
C PHE A 117 10.50 -11.35 -0.09
N GLU A 118 9.18 -11.30 -0.27
CA GLU A 118 8.36 -12.49 -0.52
C GLU A 118 8.74 -13.18 -1.85
N LEU A 119 8.98 -12.38 -2.90
CA LEU A 119 9.45 -12.93 -4.18
C LEU A 119 10.88 -13.47 -4.11
N ARG A 120 11.72 -12.86 -3.27
CA ARG A 120 13.09 -13.32 -3.04
C ARG A 120 13.13 -14.67 -2.34
N THR A 121 12.26 -14.92 -1.37
CA THR A 121 12.17 -16.22 -0.71
C THR A 121 11.88 -17.31 -1.73
N GLU A 122 10.94 -17.06 -2.65
CA GLU A 122 10.60 -17.99 -3.73
C GLU A 122 11.74 -18.13 -4.76
N TYR A 123 12.41 -17.03 -5.12
CA TYR A 123 13.58 -17.04 -6.01
C TYR A 123 14.74 -17.90 -5.49
N ARG A 124 14.91 -17.93 -4.16
CA ARG A 124 15.91 -18.78 -3.50
C ARG A 124 15.47 -20.24 -3.43
N LYS A 125 14.18 -20.48 -3.18
CA LYS A 125 13.56 -21.80 -3.02
C LYS A 125 13.48 -22.61 -4.32
N PHE A 126 13.26 -21.96 -5.46
CA PHE A 126 13.09 -22.62 -6.77
C PHE A 126 14.15 -22.16 -7.80
N PRO A 127 15.39 -22.72 -7.76
CA PRO A 127 16.47 -22.35 -8.67
C PRO A 127 16.11 -22.48 -10.16
N GLU A 128 15.33 -23.50 -10.51
CA GLU A 128 14.91 -23.81 -11.88
C GLU A 128 13.89 -22.82 -12.45
N ARG A 129 13.25 -22.01 -11.62
CA ARG A 129 12.21 -21.03 -12.02
C ARG A 129 12.68 -19.58 -11.89
N ARG A 130 13.97 -19.37 -11.61
CA ARG A 130 14.53 -18.05 -11.30
C ARG A 130 14.27 -17.00 -12.37
N ASP A 131 14.35 -17.36 -13.64
CA ASP A 131 14.12 -16.40 -14.73
C ASP A 131 12.66 -15.94 -14.77
N TYR A 132 11.71 -16.86 -14.55
CA TYR A 132 10.30 -16.51 -14.45
C TYR A 132 9.98 -15.67 -13.21
N ILE A 133 10.53 -16.05 -12.04
CA ILE A 133 10.36 -15.27 -10.81
C ILE A 133 10.97 -13.87 -10.96
N ARG A 134 12.10 -13.74 -11.66
CA ARG A 134 12.75 -12.46 -11.97
C ARG A 134 11.85 -11.58 -12.84
N ASP A 135 11.25 -12.16 -13.89
CA ASP A 135 10.30 -11.44 -14.75
C ASP A 135 9.05 -11.00 -13.96
N VAL A 136 8.48 -11.90 -13.14
CA VAL A 136 7.34 -11.58 -12.26
C VAL A 136 7.70 -10.46 -11.29
N ALA A 137 8.89 -10.47 -10.67
CA ALA A 137 9.31 -9.40 -9.77
C ALA A 137 9.45 -8.05 -10.48
N LYS A 138 9.99 -8.03 -11.70
CA LYS A 138 10.09 -6.82 -12.53
C LYS A 138 8.69 -6.26 -12.83
N LYS A 139 7.78 -7.10 -13.29
CA LYS A 139 6.38 -6.74 -13.57
C LYS A 139 5.63 -6.28 -12.32
N CYS A 140 5.81 -6.97 -11.20
CA CYS A 140 5.24 -6.59 -9.91
C CYS A 140 5.69 -5.21 -9.46
N THR A 141 7.00 -4.93 -9.58
CA THR A 141 7.56 -3.64 -9.18
C THR A 141 7.02 -2.51 -10.05
N GLU A 142 7.02 -2.68 -11.38
CA GLU A 142 6.45 -1.69 -12.29
C GLU A 142 4.96 -1.47 -12.02
N ARG A 143 4.19 -2.56 -11.89
CA ARG A 143 2.75 -2.49 -11.65
C ARG A 143 2.42 -1.82 -10.32
N PHE A 144 3.20 -2.09 -9.27
CA PHE A 144 3.05 -1.44 -7.97
C PHE A 144 3.22 0.07 -8.10
N LEU A 145 4.27 0.53 -8.78
CA LEU A 145 4.53 1.96 -8.96
C LEU A 145 3.42 2.64 -9.78
N CYS A 146 2.96 2.01 -10.86
CA CYS A 146 1.86 2.53 -11.68
C CYS A 146 0.57 2.66 -10.85
N GLN A 147 0.16 1.61 -10.13
CA GLN A 147 -1.05 1.65 -9.30
C GLN A 147 -0.93 2.63 -8.14
N LEU A 148 0.27 2.80 -7.59
CA LEU A 148 0.53 3.80 -6.55
C LEU A 148 0.36 5.21 -7.11
N GLN A 149 0.91 5.49 -8.30
CA GLN A 149 0.78 6.77 -8.97
C GLN A 149 -0.68 7.08 -9.35
N GLU A 150 -1.39 6.12 -9.93
CA GLU A 150 -2.83 6.22 -10.24
C GLU A 150 -3.65 6.61 -9.00
N ARG A 151 -3.36 6.00 -7.84
CA ARG A 151 -4.02 6.34 -6.57
C ARG A 151 -3.71 7.76 -6.12
N LYS A 152 -2.45 8.20 -6.21
CA LYS A 152 -2.04 9.57 -5.85
C LYS A 152 -2.72 10.61 -6.74
N ASP A 153 -2.82 10.33 -8.03
CA ASP A 153 -3.46 11.23 -8.99
C ASP A 153 -4.97 11.30 -8.76
N PHE A 154 -5.62 10.16 -8.47
CA PHE A 154 -7.03 10.13 -8.09
C PHE A 154 -7.30 10.91 -6.79
N GLU A 155 -6.45 10.75 -5.77
CA GLU A 155 -6.60 11.49 -4.51
C GLU A 155 -6.40 12.99 -4.72
N ARG A 156 -5.40 13.38 -5.51
CA ARG A 156 -5.16 14.79 -5.86
C ARG A 156 -6.37 15.38 -6.59
N TYR A 157 -6.92 14.64 -7.56
CA TYR A 157 -8.12 15.04 -8.27
C TYR A 157 -9.30 15.22 -7.31
N ALA A 158 -9.60 14.23 -6.47
CA ALA A 158 -10.69 14.29 -5.50
C ALA A 158 -10.54 15.48 -4.53
N ARG A 159 -9.33 15.75 -4.05
CA ARG A 159 -9.04 16.89 -3.16
C ARG A 159 -9.23 18.23 -3.86
N ASN A 160 -8.80 18.35 -5.11
CA ASN A 160 -8.98 19.57 -5.90
C ASN A 160 -10.46 19.81 -6.21
N THR A 161 -11.21 18.77 -6.57
CA THR A 161 -12.65 18.83 -6.78
C THR A 161 -13.39 19.26 -5.51
N LEU A 162 -13.03 18.68 -4.35
CA LEU A 162 -13.60 19.07 -3.06
C LEU A 162 -13.31 20.54 -2.72
N ARG A 163 -12.08 21.01 -2.93
CA ARG A 163 -11.73 22.43 -2.74
C ARG A 163 -12.52 23.35 -3.67
N GLY A 164 -12.72 22.95 -4.92
CA GLY A 164 -13.58 23.67 -5.87
C GLY A 164 -15.02 23.75 -5.39
N MET A 165 -15.60 22.62 -4.95
CA MET A 165 -16.96 22.57 -4.40
C MET A 165 -17.11 23.46 -3.16
N ILE A 166 -16.15 23.44 -2.24
CA ILE A 166 -16.14 24.32 -1.05
C ILE A 166 -16.06 25.79 -1.48
N GLY A 167 -15.18 26.12 -2.43
CA GLY A 167 -15.05 27.47 -2.96
C GLY A 167 -16.37 27.98 -3.56
N ILE A 168 -17.00 27.22 -4.44
CA ILE A 168 -18.30 27.57 -5.04
C ILE A 168 -19.37 27.73 -3.95
N SER A 169 -19.44 26.80 -2.99
CA SER A 169 -20.41 26.86 -1.89
C SER A 169 -20.21 28.11 -1.04
N SER A 170 -18.96 28.47 -0.73
CA SER A 170 -18.64 29.67 0.05
C SER A 170 -19.04 30.97 -0.68
N VAL A 171 -18.86 31.04 -2.00
CA VAL A 171 -19.30 32.17 -2.82
C VAL A 171 -20.82 32.24 -2.84
N MET A 172 -21.53 31.12 -3.03
CA MET A 172 -23.00 31.11 -3.00
C MET A 172 -23.55 31.55 -1.65
N VAL A 173 -22.98 31.08 -0.53
CA VAL A 173 -23.38 31.51 0.82
C VAL A 173 -23.10 33.00 1.01
N GLY A 174 -21.93 33.49 0.59
CA GLY A 174 -21.59 34.90 0.63
C GLY A 174 -22.58 35.75 -0.17
N SER A 175 -22.81 35.41 -1.44
CA SER A 175 -23.78 36.10 -2.31
C SER A 175 -25.21 36.05 -1.78
N TRP A 176 -25.63 34.94 -1.16
CA TRP A 176 -26.92 34.85 -0.47
C TRP A 176 -26.96 35.82 0.72
N MET A 177 -25.93 35.85 1.56
CA MET A 177 -25.87 36.79 2.70
C MET A 177 -25.91 38.26 2.27
N PHE A 178 -25.35 38.61 1.09
CA PHE A 178 -25.39 39.98 0.56
C PHE A 178 -26.67 40.33 -0.21
N SER A 179 -27.44 39.34 -0.67
CA SER A 179 -28.71 39.57 -1.39
C SER A 179 -29.94 39.56 -0.48
N VAL A 180 -29.83 39.01 0.73
CA VAL A 180 -30.88 39.08 1.75
C VAL A 180 -30.83 40.43 2.45
N SER A 181 -31.94 41.18 2.43
CA SER A 181 -32.02 42.46 3.13
C SER A 181 -31.76 42.27 4.64
N PRO A 182 -31.20 43.27 5.34
CA PRO A 182 -30.97 43.21 6.79
C PRO A 182 -32.25 42.87 7.58
N LEU A 183 -33.41 43.32 7.11
CA LEU A 183 -34.72 43.06 7.73
C LEU A 183 -35.12 41.58 7.62
N THR A 184 -34.87 40.94 6.48
CA THR A 184 -35.12 39.51 6.28
C THR A 184 -34.18 38.63 7.10
N MET A 185 -32.92 39.06 7.28
CA MET A 185 -31.96 38.40 8.18
C MET A 185 -32.42 38.46 9.65
N CYS A 186 -32.89 39.63 10.12
CA CYS A 186 -33.44 39.77 11.47
C CYS A 186 -34.70 38.93 11.69
N LEU A 187 -35.57 38.81 10.69
CA LEU A 187 -36.77 37.96 10.74
C LEU A 187 -36.42 36.46 10.84
N ILE A 188 -35.44 35.98 10.06
CA ILE A 188 -34.99 34.58 10.11
C ILE A 188 -34.40 34.25 11.48
N LEU A 189 -33.55 35.14 12.04
CA LEU A 189 -32.97 34.96 13.37
C LEU A 189 -34.03 35.01 14.49
N TRP A 190 -35.04 35.88 14.37
CA TRP A 190 -36.13 35.98 15.34
C TRP A 190 -37.03 34.75 15.31
N VAL A 191 -37.39 34.24 14.13
CA VAL A 191 -38.18 33.01 13.96
C VAL A 191 -37.38 31.79 14.44
N GLY A 192 -36.10 31.68 14.10
CA GLY A 192 -35.24 30.59 14.57
C GLY A 192 -35.12 30.56 16.10
N LYS A 193 -35.00 31.73 16.75
CA LYS A 193 -34.98 31.84 18.21
C LYS A 193 -36.29 31.39 18.87
N LYS A 194 -37.43 31.54 18.17
CA LYS A 194 -38.77 31.15 18.64
C LYS A 194 -39.11 29.67 18.44
N ILE A 195 -38.30 28.95 17.66
CA ILE A 195 -38.46 27.50 17.41
C ILE A 195 -37.53 26.70 18.32
N LEU A 196 -36.41 27.30 18.75
CA LEU A 196 -35.42 26.70 19.67
C LEU A 196 -35.73 26.94 21.16
N TYR A 197 -36.79 27.68 21.48
CA TYR A 197 -37.36 27.92 22.81
C TYR A 197 -38.87 27.69 22.75
#